data_AF-A0A7X8BK83-F1
#
_entry.id   AF-A0A7X8BK83-F1
#
_cell.length_a   1.000
_cell.length_b   1.000
_cell.length_c   1.000
_cell.angle_alpha   90.00
_cell.angle_beta   90.00
_cell.angle_gamma   90.00
#
_symmetry.space_group_name_H-M   'P 1'
#
loop_
_entity.id
_entity.type
_entity.pdbx_description
1 polymer ?
#
loop_
_entity_poly.entity_id
_entity_poly.type
_entity_poly.pdbx_seq_one_letter_code
_entity_poly.pdbx_strand_id
1 'polypeptide(L)'
;MKGLLSGLGLLALLSTGLNALDTNNSNLATERSAMLEYYTSQGPMTDPGKHINLYEGLPDDVAGLVKVVQGAFLHIFWARAYGVQLTQEKASSVGMRTLEAKLAEIEKMDNRPIVEPRELENRLVANCRDYSLLLCSLLKYKGIPARARCGFGAYFMPGKYMDHWICEYWDVRRSEWVRVDAQLDSVQVKALGIEFDPLALPEGAFLAGGEAWTLCRAGKLDPDKCGFFDPPNLKGMWFIRGDMIRDFMALNKLEVLPWDSNDSGLMGIPDDKLTESDYAMLDKVAQLTTSGDSAFTELRELYESDSILRMPADWNP
;
A
#
# COMPACT_ATOMS: atom_id res chain seq x y z
N MET A 1 68.99 13.79 -31.92
CA MET A 1 68.07 12.63 -31.74
C MET A 1 68.15 12.17 -30.30
N LYS A 2 66.99 11.74 -29.74
CA LYS A 2 66.68 11.34 -28.35
C LYS A 2 66.38 12.53 -27.42
N GLY A 3 65.22 12.65 -26.79
CA GLY A 3 63.99 11.86 -26.76
C GLY A 3 63.05 12.47 -25.71
N LEU A 4 61.81 12.76 -26.11
CA LEU A 4 60.71 13.29 -25.27
C LEU A 4 59.70 12.15 -25.06
N LEU A 5 59.21 11.90 -23.83
CA LEU A 5 57.88 11.34 -23.50
C LEU A 5 57.81 10.89 -22.02
N SER A 6 57.03 11.59 -21.18
CA SER A 6 56.29 11.00 -20.05
C SER A 6 55.23 11.98 -19.54
N GLY A 7 53.98 11.80 -19.96
CA GLY A 7 52.85 12.63 -19.52
C GLY A 7 51.52 12.17 -20.09
N LEU A 8 51.10 10.93 -19.78
CA LEU A 8 49.83 10.36 -20.29
C LEU A 8 49.14 9.38 -19.33
N GLY A 9 49.55 9.34 -18.05
CA GLY A 9 49.07 8.33 -17.09
C GLY A 9 47.85 8.69 -16.23
N LEU A 10 47.34 9.93 -16.26
CA LEU A 10 46.33 10.38 -15.29
C LEU A 10 44.94 10.73 -15.87
N LEU A 11 44.77 10.74 -17.21
CA LEU A 11 43.49 11.13 -17.83
C LEU A 11 42.54 9.96 -18.15
N ALA A 12 43.01 8.70 -18.11
CA ALA A 12 42.21 7.55 -18.54
C ALA A 12 41.33 6.91 -17.44
N LEU A 13 41.58 7.22 -16.17
CA LEU A 13 40.79 6.71 -15.03
C LEU A 13 39.59 7.59 -14.66
N LEU A 14 39.57 8.85 -15.11
CA LEU A 14 38.46 9.77 -14.87
C LEU A 14 37.32 9.61 -15.89
N SER A 15 37.62 9.22 -17.14
CA SER A 15 36.59 9.08 -18.19
C SER A 15 35.77 7.78 -18.08
N THR A 16 36.36 6.70 -17.56
CA THR A 16 35.63 5.43 -17.33
C THR A 16 34.68 5.53 -16.14
N GLY A 17 35.06 6.28 -15.09
CA GLY A 17 34.20 6.55 -13.94
C GLY A 17 33.01 7.45 -14.28
N LEU A 18 33.21 8.49 -15.10
CA LEU A 18 32.11 9.37 -15.55
C LEU A 18 31.10 8.62 -16.43
N ASN A 19 31.57 7.86 -17.42
CA ASN A 19 30.69 7.11 -18.31
C ASN A 19 29.88 6.04 -17.57
N ALA A 20 30.45 5.35 -16.57
CA ALA A 20 29.74 4.37 -15.76
C ALA A 20 28.69 5.01 -14.84
N LEU A 21 28.97 6.21 -14.30
CA LEU A 21 28.01 6.98 -13.50
C LEU A 21 26.86 7.50 -14.37
N ASP A 22 27.14 7.98 -15.58
CA ASP A 22 26.13 8.47 -16.52
C ASP A 22 25.21 7.33 -17.01
N THR A 23 25.75 6.14 -17.29
CA THR A 23 24.94 4.96 -17.65
C THR A 23 24.10 4.41 -16.51
N ASN A 24 24.63 4.44 -15.27
CA ASN A 24 23.86 4.02 -14.10
C ASN A 24 22.72 4.99 -13.80
N ASN A 25 22.97 6.30 -13.91
CA ASN A 25 21.93 7.31 -13.74
C ASN A 25 20.85 7.23 -14.83
N SER A 26 21.22 6.94 -16.09
CA SER A 26 20.22 6.74 -17.15
C SER A 26 19.37 5.50 -16.92
N ASN A 27 19.97 4.38 -16.49
CA ASN A 27 19.23 3.15 -16.20
C ASN A 27 18.24 3.35 -15.04
N LEU A 28 18.67 3.99 -13.95
CA LEU A 28 17.80 4.30 -12.80
C LEU A 28 16.64 5.23 -13.19
N ALA A 29 16.87 6.19 -14.09
CA ALA A 29 15.80 7.06 -14.59
C ALA A 29 14.79 6.31 -15.45
N THR A 30 15.25 5.36 -16.28
CA THR A 30 14.38 4.49 -17.08
C THR A 30 13.58 3.53 -16.19
N GLU A 31 14.21 2.89 -15.20
CA GLU A 31 13.53 2.01 -14.25
C GLU A 31 12.48 2.75 -13.43
N ARG A 32 12.80 3.95 -12.93
CA ARG A 32 11.82 4.80 -12.26
C ARG A 32 10.65 5.15 -13.17
N SER A 33 10.91 5.51 -14.42
CA SER A 33 9.84 5.86 -15.37
C SER A 33 8.91 4.67 -15.60
N ALA A 34 9.47 3.47 -15.81
CA ALA A 34 8.69 2.24 -15.96
C ALA A 34 7.88 1.90 -14.69
N MET A 35 8.47 2.09 -13.50
CA MET A 35 7.78 1.93 -12.22
C MET A 35 6.60 2.91 -12.08
N LEU A 36 6.80 4.20 -12.38
CA LEU A 36 5.75 5.20 -12.28
C LEU A 36 4.63 4.94 -13.28
N GLU A 37 4.95 4.53 -14.51
CA GLU A 37 3.96 4.11 -15.50
C GLU A 37 3.17 2.89 -15.03
N TYR A 38 3.86 1.90 -14.45
CA TYR A 38 3.23 0.74 -13.83
C TYR A 38 2.23 1.18 -12.76
N TYR A 39 2.61 2.06 -11.83
CA TYR A 39 1.71 2.52 -10.76
C TYR A 39 0.68 3.58 -11.20
N THR A 40 0.74 4.09 -12.43
CA THR A 40 -0.29 4.98 -13.00
C THR A 40 -1.47 4.19 -13.56
N SER A 41 -1.25 2.97 -14.03
CA SER A 41 -2.32 2.14 -14.62
C SER A 41 -3.13 1.39 -13.55
N GLN A 42 -4.42 1.21 -13.83
CA GLN A 42 -5.31 0.41 -12.98
C GLN A 42 -4.81 -1.04 -12.86
N GLY A 43 -5.14 -1.69 -11.75
CA GLY A 43 -4.98 -3.13 -11.54
C GLY A 43 -6.34 -3.80 -11.34
N PRO A 44 -6.40 -5.14 -11.22
CA PRO A 44 -7.65 -5.88 -11.08
C PRO A 44 -8.53 -5.44 -9.91
N MET A 45 -7.93 -4.91 -8.84
CA MET A 45 -8.66 -4.43 -7.67
C MET A 45 -9.04 -2.95 -7.76
N THR A 46 -8.25 -2.12 -8.46
CA THR A 46 -8.46 -0.67 -8.53
C THR A 46 -9.26 -0.22 -9.75
N ASP A 47 -9.43 -1.08 -10.76
CA ASP A 47 -10.19 -0.75 -11.96
C ASP A 47 -11.66 -0.47 -11.60
N PRO A 48 -12.20 0.73 -11.91
CA PRO A 48 -13.61 1.03 -11.69
C PRO A 48 -14.55 0.35 -12.70
N GLY A 49 -14.01 -0.26 -13.75
CA GLY A 49 -14.76 -1.00 -14.76
C GLY A 49 -15.83 -0.15 -15.42
N LYS A 50 -17.04 -0.72 -15.54
CA LYS A 50 -18.18 0.00 -16.16
C LYS A 50 -18.68 1.21 -15.37
N HIS A 51 -18.25 1.37 -14.11
CA HIS A 51 -18.67 2.46 -13.22
C HIS A 51 -17.74 3.68 -13.25
N ILE A 52 -16.86 3.78 -14.26
CA ILE A 52 -15.94 4.91 -14.46
C ILE A 52 -16.64 6.27 -14.54
N ASN A 53 -17.90 6.31 -14.99
CA ASN A 53 -18.73 7.52 -15.03
C ASN A 53 -18.94 8.14 -13.65
N LEU A 54 -18.86 7.37 -12.56
CA LEU A 54 -18.94 7.92 -11.20
C LEU A 54 -17.79 8.86 -10.88
N TYR A 55 -16.67 8.81 -11.61
CA TYR A 55 -15.47 9.64 -11.42
C TYR A 55 -15.56 11.00 -12.12
N GLU A 56 -16.69 11.33 -12.74
CA GLU A 56 -16.91 12.65 -13.32
C GLU A 56 -16.89 13.74 -12.23
N GLY A 57 -16.21 14.86 -12.52
CA GLY A 57 -16.14 16.00 -11.61
C GLY A 57 -15.17 15.84 -10.43
N LEU A 58 -14.30 14.83 -10.43
CA LEU A 58 -13.30 14.64 -9.37
C LEU A 58 -12.37 15.86 -9.21
N PRO A 59 -12.08 16.27 -7.97
CA PRO A 59 -11.07 17.29 -7.68
C PRO A 59 -9.70 16.98 -8.30
N ASP A 60 -8.90 18.03 -8.53
CA ASP A 60 -7.54 17.92 -9.08
C ASP A 60 -6.47 17.78 -7.99
N ASP A 61 -6.83 17.98 -6.71
CA ASP A 61 -5.91 17.92 -5.57
C ASP A 61 -6.20 16.71 -4.67
N VAL A 62 -5.14 16.20 -4.03
CA VAL A 62 -5.19 15.01 -3.17
C VAL A 62 -6.14 15.19 -1.98
N ALA A 63 -6.22 16.40 -1.40
CA ALA A 63 -7.11 16.66 -0.27
C ALA A 63 -8.58 16.54 -0.71
N GLY A 64 -8.92 17.05 -1.89
CA GLY A 64 -10.22 16.87 -2.53
C GLY A 64 -10.54 15.40 -2.79
N LEU A 65 -9.60 14.64 -3.36
CA LEU A 65 -9.78 13.20 -3.60
C LEU A 65 -9.99 12.41 -2.29
N VAL A 66 -9.25 12.73 -1.23
CA VAL A 66 -9.45 12.10 0.09
C VAL A 66 -10.85 12.38 0.64
N LYS A 67 -11.39 13.60 0.48
CA LYS A 67 -12.77 13.92 0.87
C LYS A 67 -13.80 13.10 0.10
N VAL A 68 -13.54 12.82 -1.18
CA VAL A 68 -14.39 11.93 -1.99
C VAL A 68 -14.40 10.52 -1.41
N VAL A 69 -13.24 9.97 -1.07
CA VAL A 69 -13.14 8.65 -0.41
C VAL A 69 -13.92 8.62 0.90
N GLN A 70 -13.72 9.64 1.76
CA GLN A 70 -14.40 9.76 3.04
C GLN A 70 -15.92 9.92 2.89
N GLY A 71 -16.38 10.56 1.81
CA GLY A 71 -17.79 10.72 1.47
C GLY A 71 -18.44 9.47 0.87
N ALA A 72 -17.66 8.52 0.36
CA ALA A 72 -18.15 7.26 -0.21
C ALA A 72 -18.26 6.14 0.83
N PHE A 73 -17.40 6.14 1.86
CA PHE A 73 -17.23 5.02 2.78
C PHE A 73 -17.49 5.36 4.25
N LEU A 74 -17.96 4.34 4.97
CA LEU A 74 -18.05 4.32 6.43
C LEU A 74 -17.23 3.14 6.97
N HIS A 75 -16.20 3.43 7.75
CA HIS A 75 -15.33 2.38 8.29
C HIS A 75 -16.06 1.50 9.30
N ILE A 76 -15.99 0.18 9.14
CA ILE A 76 -16.75 -0.82 9.93
C ILE A 76 -16.58 -0.66 11.44
N PHE A 77 -15.34 -0.41 11.90
CA PHE A 77 -15.04 -0.24 13.33
C PHE A 77 -15.25 1.19 13.86
N TRP A 78 -15.50 2.16 12.99
CA TRP A 78 -15.74 3.55 13.40
C TRP A 78 -17.20 3.98 13.31
N ALA A 79 -18.08 3.18 12.69
CA ALA A 79 -19.50 3.53 12.47
C ALA A 79 -20.20 4.10 13.72
N ARG A 80 -19.95 3.51 14.90
CA ARG A 80 -20.53 3.97 16.17
C ARG A 80 -20.08 5.38 16.57
N ALA A 81 -18.84 5.76 16.28
CA ALA A 81 -18.32 7.10 16.54
C ALA A 81 -19.03 8.17 15.69
N TYR A 82 -19.62 7.77 14.55
CA TYR A 82 -20.45 8.61 13.70
C TYR A 82 -21.95 8.52 14.03
N GLY A 83 -22.33 7.83 15.11
CA GLY A 83 -23.73 7.65 15.49
C GLY A 83 -24.49 6.61 14.67
N VAL A 84 -23.81 5.84 13.81
CA VAL A 84 -24.42 4.81 12.98
C VAL A 84 -24.31 3.44 13.64
N GLN A 85 -25.44 2.74 13.76
CA GLN A 85 -25.47 1.34 14.15
C GLN A 85 -25.59 0.45 12.91
N LEU A 86 -24.56 -0.35 12.64
CA LEU A 86 -24.53 -1.23 11.48
C LEU A 86 -25.43 -2.45 11.67
N THR A 87 -26.19 -2.80 10.63
CA THR A 87 -26.80 -4.13 10.50
C THR A 87 -25.76 -5.12 9.98
N GLN A 88 -25.97 -6.41 10.23
CA GLN A 88 -25.08 -7.46 9.69
C GLN A 88 -25.02 -7.43 8.15
N GLU A 89 -26.15 -7.14 7.50
CA GLU A 89 -26.24 -6.99 6.04
C GLU A 89 -25.33 -5.86 5.55
N LYS A 90 -25.41 -4.66 6.15
CA LYS A 90 -24.52 -3.55 5.79
C LYS A 90 -23.06 -3.88 6.07
N ALA A 91 -22.76 -4.50 7.20
CA ALA A 91 -21.39 -4.88 7.55
C ALA A 91 -20.77 -5.87 6.55
N SER A 92 -21.59 -6.70 5.88
CA SER A 92 -21.10 -7.72 4.94
C SER A 92 -20.45 -7.15 3.66
N SER A 93 -20.70 -5.88 3.31
CA SER A 93 -20.07 -5.25 2.13
C SER A 93 -18.55 -5.12 2.24
N VAL A 94 -18.01 -5.18 3.46
CA VAL A 94 -16.57 -5.20 3.71
C VAL A 94 -15.87 -6.40 3.05
N GLY A 95 -16.63 -7.46 2.73
CA GLY A 95 -16.15 -8.66 2.01
C GLY A 95 -15.96 -8.51 0.50
N MET A 96 -16.40 -7.41 -0.11
CA MET A 96 -16.19 -7.16 -1.54
C MET A 96 -14.72 -6.79 -1.79
N ARG A 97 -14.05 -7.36 -2.80
CA ARG A 97 -12.63 -7.07 -3.06
C ARG A 97 -12.42 -6.01 -4.13
N THR A 98 -13.09 -6.15 -5.28
CA THR A 98 -12.88 -5.27 -6.44
C THR A 98 -13.56 -3.92 -6.24
N LEU A 99 -12.93 -2.86 -6.78
CA LEU A 99 -13.54 -1.54 -6.75
C LEU A 99 -14.79 -1.49 -7.63
N GLU A 100 -14.80 -2.15 -8.77
CA GLU A 100 -15.98 -2.26 -9.64
C GLU A 100 -17.21 -2.76 -8.86
N ALA A 101 -17.07 -3.83 -8.07
CA ALA A 101 -18.18 -4.35 -7.26
C ALA A 101 -18.65 -3.37 -6.19
N LYS A 102 -17.71 -2.66 -5.53
CA LYS A 102 -18.04 -1.63 -4.53
C LYS A 102 -18.75 -0.44 -5.17
N LEU A 103 -18.28 0.02 -6.33
CA LEU A 103 -18.89 1.11 -7.10
C LEU A 103 -20.29 0.73 -7.58
N ALA A 104 -20.52 -0.52 -7.97
CA ALA A 104 -21.84 -1.01 -8.33
C ALA A 104 -22.84 -0.88 -7.18
N GLU A 105 -22.45 -1.26 -5.96
CA GLU A 105 -23.32 -1.12 -4.78
C GLU A 105 -23.49 0.35 -4.36
N ILE A 106 -22.44 1.17 -4.49
CA ILE A 106 -22.53 2.63 -4.29
C ILE A 106 -23.56 3.25 -5.24
N GLU A 107 -23.47 2.95 -6.54
CA GLU A 107 -24.38 3.47 -7.57
C GLU A 107 -25.83 3.01 -7.36
N LYS A 108 -26.01 1.75 -6.94
CA LYS A 108 -27.32 1.16 -6.64
C LYS A 108 -27.99 1.80 -5.43
N MET A 109 -27.22 2.19 -4.41
CA MET A 109 -27.75 2.90 -3.23
C MET A 109 -28.02 4.38 -3.53
N ASP A 110 -27.13 5.02 -4.28
CA ASP A 110 -27.21 6.43 -4.64
C ASP A 110 -26.44 6.67 -5.95
N ASN A 111 -27.16 6.98 -7.03
CA ASN A 111 -26.61 7.10 -8.38
C ASN A 111 -25.98 8.47 -8.68
N ARG A 112 -25.90 9.37 -7.69
CA ARG A 112 -25.19 10.64 -7.84
C ARG A 112 -23.68 10.41 -7.98
N PRO A 113 -22.95 11.31 -8.68
CA PRO A 113 -21.50 11.23 -8.82
C PRO A 113 -20.78 10.99 -7.48
N ILE A 114 -19.65 10.28 -7.49
CA ILE A 114 -18.95 9.94 -6.24
C ILE A 114 -18.39 11.18 -5.53
N VAL A 115 -18.18 12.28 -6.27
CA VAL A 115 -17.77 13.57 -5.72
C VAL A 115 -18.82 14.20 -4.79
N GLU A 116 -20.10 13.85 -4.95
CA GLU A 116 -21.13 14.25 -4.01
C GLU A 116 -21.06 13.39 -2.74
N PRO A 117 -20.85 14.00 -1.57
CA PRO A 117 -20.77 13.23 -0.33
C PRO A 117 -22.12 12.57 -0.02
N ARG A 118 -22.06 11.31 0.41
CA ARG A 118 -23.24 10.58 0.87
C ARG A 118 -23.45 10.82 2.37
N GLU A 119 -24.72 10.85 2.76
CA GLU A 119 -25.12 10.75 4.16
C GLU A 119 -24.55 9.47 4.76
N LEU A 120 -24.22 9.50 6.06
CA LEU A 120 -23.51 8.42 6.74
C LEU A 120 -24.19 7.06 6.57
N GLU A 121 -25.52 7.03 6.58
CA GLU A 121 -26.32 5.82 6.42
C GLU A 121 -26.28 5.24 5.00
N ASN A 122 -25.92 6.07 4.01
CA ASN A 122 -25.85 5.72 2.58
C ASN A 122 -24.41 5.50 2.10
N ARG A 123 -23.41 5.63 2.98
CA ARG A 123 -22.03 5.25 2.68
C ARG A 123 -21.88 3.74 2.70
N LEU A 124 -21.09 3.21 1.78
CA LEU A 124 -20.77 1.78 1.76
C LEU A 124 -19.88 1.44 2.96
N VAL A 125 -20.18 0.36 3.67
CA VAL A 125 -19.34 -0.08 4.78
C VAL A 125 -18.04 -0.66 4.23
N ALA A 126 -16.91 -0.21 4.77
CA ALA A 126 -15.57 -0.43 4.25
C ALA A 126 -14.54 -0.64 5.37
N ASN A 127 -13.34 -1.10 5.02
CA ASN A 127 -12.17 -1.18 5.90
C ASN A 127 -11.02 -0.29 5.41
N CYS A 128 -9.94 -0.15 6.18
CA CYS A 128 -8.75 0.64 5.83
C CYS A 128 -8.20 0.36 4.42
N ARG A 129 -8.20 -0.91 3.99
CA ARG A 129 -7.76 -1.33 2.65
C ARG A 129 -8.63 -0.71 1.56
N ASP A 130 -9.94 -0.64 1.76
CA ASP A 130 -10.87 -0.08 0.78
C ASP A 130 -10.71 1.45 0.62
N TYR A 131 -10.48 2.17 1.72
CA TYR A 131 -10.14 3.60 1.67
C TYR A 131 -8.87 3.83 0.83
N SER A 132 -7.84 3.02 1.08
CA SER A 132 -6.57 3.07 0.34
C SER A 132 -6.75 2.69 -1.14
N LEU A 133 -7.58 1.68 -1.42
CA LEU A 133 -7.87 1.21 -2.78
C LEU A 133 -8.60 2.28 -3.60
N LEU A 134 -9.66 2.88 -3.05
CA LEU A 134 -10.41 3.91 -3.76
C LEU A 134 -9.52 5.13 -4.01
N LEU A 135 -8.75 5.61 -3.02
CA LEU A 135 -7.81 6.71 -3.25
C LEU A 135 -6.81 6.38 -4.37
N CYS A 136 -6.23 5.18 -4.33
CA CYS A 136 -5.31 4.68 -5.35
C CYS A 136 -5.95 4.70 -6.76
N SER A 137 -7.20 4.24 -6.89
CA SER A 137 -7.94 4.26 -8.15
C SER A 137 -8.22 5.68 -8.66
N LEU A 138 -8.63 6.59 -7.77
CA LEU A 138 -8.91 7.99 -8.11
C LEU A 138 -7.64 8.69 -8.59
N LEU A 139 -6.50 8.50 -7.90
CA LEU A 139 -5.21 9.07 -8.31
C LEU A 139 -4.76 8.54 -9.67
N LYS A 140 -4.87 7.21 -9.90
CA LYS A 140 -4.57 6.58 -11.19
C LYS A 140 -5.44 7.13 -12.32
N TYR A 141 -6.73 7.37 -12.06
CA TYR A 141 -7.63 8.02 -13.02
C TYR A 141 -7.18 9.44 -13.40
N LYS A 142 -6.59 10.18 -12.44
CA LYS A 142 -6.01 11.50 -12.68
C LYS A 142 -4.58 11.44 -13.27
N GLY A 143 -4.09 10.25 -13.60
CA GLY A 143 -2.75 10.06 -14.16
C GLY A 143 -1.62 10.18 -13.13
N ILE A 144 -1.92 10.10 -11.83
CA ILE A 144 -0.95 10.17 -10.74
C ILE A 144 -0.56 8.75 -10.34
N PRO A 145 0.74 8.38 -10.39
CA PRO A 145 1.21 7.08 -9.91
C PRO A 145 0.82 6.87 -8.45
N ALA A 146 0.14 5.76 -8.15
CA ALA A 146 -0.33 5.44 -6.82
C ALA A 146 -0.29 3.94 -6.53
N ARG A 147 -0.06 3.59 -5.26
CA ARG A 147 -0.05 2.22 -4.76
C ARG A 147 -0.62 2.15 -3.35
N ALA A 148 -1.32 1.07 -3.03
CA ALA A 148 -1.71 0.79 -1.64
C ALA A 148 -0.56 0.10 -0.91
N ARG A 149 -0.47 0.31 0.39
CA ARG A 149 0.51 -0.32 1.28
C ARG A 149 -0.20 -1.00 2.44
N CYS A 150 0.28 -2.18 2.82
CA CYS A 150 -0.20 -2.94 3.97
C CYS A 150 0.90 -2.97 5.06
N GLY A 151 0.49 -2.86 6.32
CA GLY A 151 1.40 -2.76 7.44
C GLY A 151 0.68 -2.29 8.69
N PHE A 152 1.31 -1.38 9.44
CA PHE A 152 0.86 -1.05 10.78
C PHE A 152 0.88 0.45 11.10
N GLY A 153 -0.26 0.99 11.51
CA GLY A 153 -0.40 2.37 12.01
C GLY A 153 -0.04 2.47 13.50
N ALA A 154 0.89 3.36 13.84
CA ALA A 154 1.39 3.58 15.21
C ALA A 154 0.56 4.61 16.02
N TYR A 155 -0.60 5.00 15.50
CA TYR A 155 -1.38 6.15 16.00
C TYR A 155 -2.81 5.81 16.45
N PHE A 156 -3.24 4.56 16.31
CA PHE A 156 -4.58 4.13 16.75
C PHE A 156 -4.62 3.81 18.25
N MET A 157 -3.53 3.26 18.79
CA MET A 157 -3.44 2.83 20.18
C MET A 157 -2.02 3.10 20.71
N PRO A 158 -1.85 3.80 21.85
CA PRO A 158 -0.55 4.09 22.41
C PRO A 158 0.31 2.83 22.62
N GLY A 159 1.53 2.84 22.06
CA GLY A 159 2.50 1.75 22.20
C GLY A 159 2.15 0.48 21.41
N LYS A 160 1.17 0.55 20.50
CA LYS A 160 0.77 -0.53 19.60
C LYS A 160 0.85 -0.07 18.14
N TYR A 161 1.03 -1.06 17.27
CA TYR A 161 1.10 -0.93 15.82
C TYR A 161 -0.10 -1.72 15.27
N MET A 162 -1.15 -1.00 14.88
CA MET A 162 -2.42 -1.61 14.46
C MET A 162 -2.38 -2.00 12.98
N ASP A 163 -2.83 -3.21 12.62
CA ASP A 163 -3.08 -3.61 11.21
C ASP A 163 -3.76 -2.48 10.45
N HIS A 164 -3.15 -2.04 9.36
CA HIS A 164 -3.62 -0.90 8.62
C HIS A 164 -3.16 -0.87 7.17
N TRP A 165 -3.91 -0.12 6.37
CA TRP A 165 -3.58 0.15 4.98
C TRP A 165 -3.57 1.65 4.72
N ILE A 166 -2.61 2.08 3.92
CA ILE A 166 -2.50 3.47 3.45
C ILE A 166 -2.31 3.51 1.93
N CYS A 167 -2.39 4.70 1.35
CA CYS A 167 -2.03 4.93 -0.04
C CYS A 167 -0.73 5.73 -0.13
N GLU A 168 0.16 5.35 -1.04
CA GLU A 168 1.29 6.16 -1.47
C GLU A 168 1.01 6.72 -2.86
N TYR A 169 1.27 8.00 -3.07
CA TYR A 169 1.21 8.64 -4.38
C TYR A 169 2.53 9.34 -4.70
N TRP A 170 2.88 9.43 -5.98
CA TRP A 170 4.09 10.13 -6.40
C TRP A 170 3.84 11.64 -6.49
N ASP A 171 4.47 12.42 -5.62
CA ASP A 171 4.47 13.89 -5.73
C ASP A 171 5.58 14.31 -6.70
N VAL A 172 5.18 14.64 -7.93
CA VAL A 172 6.11 15.08 -8.99
C VAL A 172 6.96 16.27 -8.57
N ARG A 173 6.42 17.20 -7.77
CA ARG A 173 7.17 18.41 -7.35
C ARG A 173 8.28 18.06 -6.36
N ARG A 174 8.02 17.08 -5.49
CA ARG A 174 8.97 16.60 -4.49
C ARG A 174 9.86 15.46 -5.01
N SER A 175 9.48 14.83 -6.12
CA SER A 175 10.12 13.65 -6.69
C SER A 175 10.24 12.51 -5.67
N GLU A 176 9.17 12.30 -4.90
CA GLU A 176 9.10 11.26 -3.87
C GLU A 176 7.68 10.72 -3.68
N TRP A 177 7.59 9.55 -3.06
CA TRP A 177 6.34 8.97 -2.61
C TRP A 177 5.85 9.67 -1.34
N VAL A 178 4.61 10.13 -1.34
CA VAL A 178 3.95 10.70 -0.17
C VAL A 178 2.93 9.69 0.35
N ARG A 179 3.01 9.39 1.65
CA ARG A 179 2.11 8.49 2.38
C ARG A 179 0.86 9.24 2.84
N VAL A 180 -0.32 8.72 2.51
CA VAL A 180 -1.64 9.30 2.81
C VAL A 180 -2.52 8.26 3.49
N ASP A 181 -3.13 8.63 4.60
CA ASP A 181 -4.22 7.86 5.20
C ASP A 181 -5.57 8.51 4.88
N ALA A 182 -6.25 7.98 3.86
CA ALA A 182 -7.56 8.50 3.42
C ALA A 182 -8.68 8.20 4.42
N GLN A 183 -8.48 7.29 5.37
CA GLN A 183 -9.48 6.94 6.38
C GLN A 183 -9.60 8.02 7.47
N LEU A 184 -8.50 8.68 7.82
CA LEU A 184 -8.46 9.66 8.90
C LEU A 184 -9.16 10.97 8.50
N ASP A 185 -10.46 11.02 8.75
CA ASP A 185 -11.23 12.26 8.68
C ASP A 185 -11.13 13.09 9.97
N SER A 186 -11.79 14.25 9.98
CA SER A 186 -11.78 15.15 11.14
C SER A 186 -12.32 14.52 12.44
N VAL A 187 -13.22 13.52 12.35
CA VAL A 187 -13.76 12.83 13.53
C VAL A 187 -12.71 11.90 14.11
N GLN A 188 -12.07 11.09 13.27
CA GLN A 188 -11.01 10.17 13.69
C GLN A 188 -9.77 10.92 14.19
N VAL A 189 -9.32 11.95 13.47
CA VAL A 189 -8.20 12.82 13.87
C VAL A 189 -8.42 13.38 15.27
N LYS A 190 -9.62 13.92 15.54
CA LYS A 190 -9.97 14.45 16.85
C LYS A 190 -10.05 13.37 17.92
N ALA A 191 -10.67 12.23 17.62
CA ALA A 191 -10.88 11.15 18.58
C ALA A 191 -9.56 10.47 18.99
N LEU A 192 -8.61 10.36 18.06
CA LEU A 192 -7.29 9.75 18.27
C LEU A 192 -6.24 10.75 18.76
N GLY A 193 -6.53 12.06 18.74
CA GLY A 193 -5.56 13.09 19.11
C GLY A 193 -4.39 13.18 18.13
N ILE A 194 -4.65 13.03 16.82
CA ILE A 194 -3.63 13.09 15.78
C ILE A 194 -3.13 14.53 15.62
N GLU A 195 -1.82 14.73 15.73
CA GLU A 195 -1.16 16.03 15.56
C GLU A 195 -0.41 16.19 14.23
N PHE A 196 -0.43 15.16 13.38
CA PHE A 196 0.17 15.18 12.04
C PHE A 196 -0.88 15.35 10.93
N ASP A 197 -0.44 15.69 9.72
CA ASP A 197 -1.30 15.77 8.54
C ASP A 197 -1.54 14.37 7.94
N PRO A 198 -2.79 13.86 7.89
CA PRO A 198 -3.09 12.59 7.23
C PRO A 198 -2.78 12.55 5.74
N LEU A 199 -2.62 13.70 5.09
CA LEU A 199 -2.24 13.83 3.68
C LEU A 199 -0.72 13.73 3.44
N ALA A 200 0.08 13.67 4.51
CA ALA A 200 1.52 13.49 4.44
C ALA A 200 2.01 12.89 5.77
N LEU A 201 1.83 11.57 5.92
CA LEU A 201 2.21 10.86 7.14
C LEU A 201 3.71 11.04 7.43
N PRO A 202 4.08 11.40 8.68
CA PRO A 202 5.48 11.51 9.05
C PRO A 202 6.14 10.13 9.16
N GLU A 203 7.47 10.13 9.13
CA GLU A 203 8.24 8.90 9.38
C GLU A 203 7.84 8.28 10.72
N GLY A 204 7.69 6.95 10.74
CA GLY A 204 7.31 6.19 11.92
C GLY A 204 5.81 6.20 12.28
N ALA A 205 4.98 7.04 11.64
CA ALA A 205 3.52 6.97 11.85
C ALA A 205 2.93 5.67 11.29
N PHE A 206 3.47 5.17 10.18
CA PHE A 206 3.10 3.91 9.56
C PHE A 206 4.35 3.09 9.27
N LEU A 207 4.33 1.82 9.66
CA LEU A 207 5.34 0.82 9.33
C LEU A 207 4.79 -0.12 8.27
N ALA A 208 5.36 -0.12 7.07
CA ALA A 208 5.03 -1.15 6.08
C ALA A 208 5.38 -2.55 6.62
N GLY A 209 4.70 -3.60 6.12
CA GLY A 209 4.89 -4.96 6.63
C GLY A 209 6.36 -5.43 6.64
N GLY A 210 7.13 -5.11 5.60
CA GLY A 210 8.57 -5.40 5.54
C GLY A 210 9.42 -4.64 6.56
N GLU A 211 9.03 -3.39 6.90
CA GLU A 211 9.70 -2.59 7.95
C GLU A 211 9.46 -3.23 9.32
N ALA A 212 8.22 -3.61 9.61
CA ALA A 212 7.86 -4.29 10.86
C ALA A 212 8.55 -5.65 11.00
N TRP A 213 8.58 -6.45 9.93
CA TRP A 213 9.30 -7.73 9.89
C TRP A 213 10.78 -7.55 10.24
N THR A 214 11.45 -6.63 9.55
CA THR A 214 12.88 -6.35 9.73
C THR A 214 13.19 -5.90 11.16
N LEU A 215 12.38 -5.01 11.73
CA LEU A 215 12.55 -4.53 13.10
C LEU A 215 12.36 -5.64 14.13
N CYS A 216 11.37 -6.51 13.95
CA CYS A 216 11.12 -7.64 14.84
C CYS A 216 12.23 -8.70 14.74
N ARG A 217 12.69 -9.04 13.52
CA ARG A 217 13.82 -9.96 13.29
C ARG A 217 15.11 -9.46 13.94
N ALA A 218 15.32 -8.15 13.99
CA ALA A 218 16.45 -7.52 14.65
C ALA A 218 16.28 -7.34 16.18
N GLY A 219 15.16 -7.77 16.77
CA GLY A 219 14.86 -7.58 18.19
C GLY A 219 14.63 -6.13 18.61
N LYS A 220 14.37 -5.23 17.64
CA LYS A 220 14.15 -3.79 17.87
C LYS A 220 12.68 -3.44 18.11
N LEU A 221 11.77 -4.33 17.71
CA LEU A 221 10.34 -4.19 17.92
C LEU A 221 9.78 -5.51 18.47
N ASP A 222 9.01 -5.41 19.56
CA ASP A 222 8.29 -6.55 20.14
C ASP A 222 7.11 -6.93 19.23
N PRO A 223 7.09 -8.15 18.64
CA PRO A 223 6.05 -8.55 17.70
C PRO A 223 4.65 -8.60 18.34
N ASP A 224 4.52 -8.73 19.66
CA ASP A 224 3.23 -8.68 20.36
C ASP A 224 2.63 -7.25 20.45
N LYS A 225 3.34 -6.27 19.92
CA LYS A 225 2.83 -4.90 19.74
C LYS A 225 2.24 -4.67 18.35
N CYS A 226 2.45 -5.57 17.39
CA CYS A 226 1.95 -5.45 16.02
C CYS A 226 0.77 -6.40 15.78
N GLY A 227 -0.41 -5.86 15.43
CA GLY A 227 -1.58 -6.69 15.15
C GLY A 227 -2.91 -5.95 15.15
N PHE A 228 -3.99 -6.72 15.12
CA PHE A 228 -5.36 -6.28 15.36
C PHE A 228 -5.78 -6.68 16.78
N PHE A 229 -6.36 -5.76 17.57
CA PHE A 229 -6.50 -5.95 19.02
C PHE A 229 -7.95 -6.02 19.55
N ASP A 230 -8.99 -5.79 18.73
CA ASP A 230 -10.39 -5.81 19.21
C ASP A 230 -11.45 -6.04 18.12
N PRO A 231 -12.22 -7.14 18.16
CA PRO A 231 -11.84 -8.51 18.49
C PRO A 231 -11.53 -9.29 17.19
N PRO A 232 -10.51 -10.19 17.08
CA PRO A 232 -9.67 -10.87 18.09
C PRO A 232 -8.21 -10.36 18.15
N ASN A 233 -7.40 -10.90 19.08
CA ASN A 233 -5.98 -10.58 19.31
C ASN A 233 -5.06 -11.25 18.27
N LEU A 234 -5.16 -10.81 17.01
CA LEU A 234 -4.37 -11.28 15.87
C LEU A 234 -3.05 -10.50 15.82
N LYS A 235 -1.96 -11.08 16.33
CA LYS A 235 -0.68 -10.37 16.50
C LYS A 235 0.51 -11.32 16.48
N GLY A 236 1.72 -10.76 16.42
CA GLY A 236 2.96 -11.52 16.48
C GLY A 236 3.57 -11.78 15.10
N MET A 237 4.65 -12.56 15.07
CA MET A 237 5.45 -12.78 13.84
C MET A 237 4.64 -13.36 12.68
N TRP A 238 3.74 -14.30 12.93
CA TRP A 238 2.87 -14.88 11.90
C TRP A 238 1.93 -13.82 11.27
N PHE A 239 1.47 -12.85 12.06
CA PHE A 239 0.58 -11.78 11.60
C PHE A 239 1.36 -10.75 10.79
N ILE A 240 2.54 -10.34 11.29
CA ILE A 240 3.48 -9.46 10.57
C ILE A 240 3.89 -10.07 9.22
N ARG A 241 4.16 -11.38 9.18
CA ARG A 241 4.41 -12.12 7.94
C ARG A 241 3.25 -11.99 6.96
N GLY A 242 2.02 -12.14 7.45
CA GLY A 242 0.82 -12.00 6.65
C GLY A 242 0.74 -10.63 5.99
N ASP A 243 0.86 -9.56 6.78
CA ASP A 243 0.78 -8.18 6.31
C ASP A 243 1.91 -7.84 5.33
N MET A 244 3.13 -8.33 5.60
CA MET A 244 4.25 -8.18 4.67
C MET A 244 3.99 -8.84 3.31
N ILE A 245 3.43 -10.06 3.30
CA ILE A 245 3.10 -10.75 2.06
C ILE A 245 1.95 -10.03 1.34
N ARG A 246 0.96 -9.49 2.05
CA ARG A 246 -0.10 -8.66 1.45
C ARG A 246 0.44 -7.34 0.90
N ASP A 247 1.40 -6.70 1.56
CA ASP A 247 2.09 -5.51 1.03
C ASP A 247 2.84 -5.85 -0.26
N PHE A 248 3.53 -6.99 -0.28
CA PHE A 248 4.21 -7.49 -1.47
C PHE A 248 3.22 -7.76 -2.63
N MET A 249 2.06 -8.37 -2.35
CA MET A 249 1.00 -8.55 -3.35
C MET A 249 0.43 -7.20 -3.82
N ALA A 250 0.21 -6.24 -2.91
CA ALA A 250 -0.30 -4.90 -3.21
C ALA A 250 0.66 -4.10 -4.11
N LEU A 251 1.97 -4.18 -3.86
CA LEU A 251 2.99 -3.60 -4.73
C LEU A 251 3.01 -4.22 -6.14
N ASN A 252 2.40 -5.40 -6.30
CA ASN A 252 2.16 -6.10 -7.56
C ASN A 252 0.73 -5.94 -8.09
N LYS A 253 -0.01 -4.91 -7.62
CA LYS A 253 -1.40 -4.56 -7.98
C LYS A 253 -2.45 -5.61 -7.59
N LEU A 254 -2.14 -6.42 -6.57
CA LEU A 254 -3.08 -7.34 -5.97
C LEU A 254 -3.33 -6.95 -4.51
N GLU A 255 -4.09 -5.89 -4.31
CA GLU A 255 -4.51 -5.40 -3.00
C GLU A 255 -5.57 -6.35 -2.39
N VAL A 256 -5.19 -7.51 -1.85
CA VAL A 256 -6.15 -8.46 -1.25
C VAL A 256 -6.84 -7.90 0.01
N LEU A 257 -7.90 -8.54 0.52
CA LEU A 257 -8.52 -8.14 1.79
C LEU A 257 -7.56 -8.39 2.97
N PRO A 258 -7.70 -7.66 4.09
CA PRO A 258 -6.86 -7.88 5.27
C PRO A 258 -6.91 -9.31 5.84
N TRP A 259 -8.00 -10.03 5.60
CA TRP A 259 -8.19 -11.43 6.02
C TRP A 259 -8.04 -12.44 4.88
N ASP A 260 -7.72 -12.03 3.65
CA ASP A 260 -7.31 -12.99 2.61
C ASP A 260 -5.93 -13.56 2.97
N SER A 261 -5.72 -14.84 2.72
CA SER A 261 -4.45 -15.54 2.98
C SER A 261 -4.11 -16.52 1.88
N ASN A 262 -2.81 -16.66 1.58
CA ASN A 262 -2.35 -17.73 0.72
C ASN A 262 -2.03 -18.99 1.53
N ASP A 263 -3.05 -19.72 1.94
CA ASP A 263 -2.91 -20.87 2.85
C ASP A 263 -2.00 -22.00 2.31
N SER A 264 -1.83 -22.10 0.99
CA SER A 264 -0.89 -23.02 0.34
C SER A 264 0.53 -22.46 0.16
N GLY A 265 0.75 -21.20 0.50
CA GLY A 265 2.02 -20.47 0.40
C GLY A 265 2.61 -20.09 1.76
N LEU A 266 3.48 -19.08 1.79
CA LEU A 266 4.24 -18.71 2.99
C LEU A 266 3.36 -18.20 4.15
N MET A 267 2.16 -17.67 3.89
CA MET A 267 1.27 -17.24 4.99
C MET A 267 0.68 -18.43 5.74
N GLY A 268 0.51 -19.58 5.07
CA GLY A 268 -0.12 -20.78 5.64
C GLY A 268 0.84 -21.71 6.41
N ILE A 269 2.15 -21.53 6.29
CA ILE A 269 3.13 -22.37 7.00
C ILE A 269 3.09 -22.06 8.50
N PRO A 270 2.88 -23.03 9.40
CA PRO A 270 2.98 -22.81 10.84
C PRO A 270 4.38 -22.32 11.25
N ASP A 271 4.46 -21.44 12.25
CA ASP A 271 5.73 -20.84 12.68
C ASP A 271 6.78 -21.89 13.09
N ASP A 272 6.37 -23.00 13.71
CA ASP A 272 7.24 -24.11 14.12
C ASP A 272 7.66 -25.03 12.96
N LYS A 273 7.20 -24.72 11.74
CA LYS A 273 7.48 -25.48 10.51
C LYS A 273 8.22 -24.67 9.45
N LEU A 274 8.44 -23.37 9.67
CA LEU A 274 9.27 -22.55 8.79
C LEU A 274 10.71 -23.07 8.78
N THR A 275 11.25 -23.24 7.58
CA THR A 275 12.64 -23.63 7.34
C THR A 275 13.55 -22.41 7.22
N GLU A 276 14.87 -22.61 7.27
CA GLU A 276 15.84 -21.54 7.01
C GLU A 276 15.68 -20.93 5.61
N SER A 277 15.30 -21.73 4.60
CA SER A 277 14.99 -21.22 3.25
C SER A 277 13.72 -20.36 3.23
N ASP A 278 12.71 -20.70 4.03
CA ASP A 278 11.50 -19.88 4.13
C ASP A 278 11.85 -18.53 4.79
N TYR A 279 12.64 -18.54 5.86
CA TYR A 279 13.12 -17.29 6.48
C TYR A 279 13.96 -16.45 5.53
N ALA A 280 14.85 -17.06 4.74
CA ALA A 280 15.63 -16.34 3.74
C ALA A 280 14.73 -15.69 2.67
N MET A 281 13.67 -16.38 2.24
CA MET A 281 12.68 -15.81 1.31
C MET A 281 11.92 -14.65 1.96
N LEU A 282 11.46 -14.81 3.21
CA LEU A 282 10.76 -13.76 3.95
C LEU A 282 11.64 -12.53 4.18
N ASP A 283 12.91 -12.73 4.55
CA ASP A 283 13.88 -11.65 4.72
C ASP A 283 14.15 -10.94 3.38
N LYS A 284 14.17 -11.67 2.25
CA LYS A 284 14.26 -11.09 0.89
C LYS A 284 13.02 -10.25 0.55
N VAL A 285 11.81 -10.77 0.80
CA VAL A 285 10.55 -10.03 0.57
C VAL A 285 10.52 -8.75 1.42
N ALA A 286 10.91 -8.84 2.69
CA ALA A 286 11.02 -7.68 3.57
C ALA A 286 11.94 -6.61 2.96
N GLN A 287 13.13 -7.01 2.51
CA GLN A 287 14.08 -6.11 1.88
C GLN A 287 13.49 -5.45 0.61
N LEU A 288 12.87 -6.21 -0.27
CA LEU A 288 12.33 -5.69 -1.54
C LEU A 288 11.19 -4.70 -1.33
N THR A 289 10.31 -4.96 -0.35
CA THR A 289 9.18 -4.07 -0.04
C THR A 289 9.58 -2.75 0.64
N THR A 290 10.82 -2.65 1.14
CA THR A 290 11.35 -1.45 1.82
C THR A 290 12.47 -0.72 1.09
N SER A 291 13.01 -1.30 0.01
CA SER A 291 14.17 -0.73 -0.70
C SER A 291 13.82 0.34 -1.74
N GLY A 292 12.56 0.79 -1.78
CA GLY A 292 12.10 1.85 -2.67
C GLY A 292 12.20 1.49 -4.15
N ASP A 293 12.37 2.51 -5.00
CA ASP A 293 12.27 2.40 -6.45
C ASP A 293 13.29 1.43 -7.08
N SER A 294 14.49 1.30 -6.49
CA SER A 294 15.55 0.44 -7.04
C SER A 294 15.24 -1.06 -6.94
N ALA A 295 14.28 -1.45 -6.10
CA ALA A 295 13.86 -2.85 -5.97
C ALA A 295 12.70 -3.22 -6.90
N PHE A 296 12.16 -2.27 -7.67
CA PHE A 296 10.95 -2.48 -8.47
C PHE A 296 11.05 -3.69 -9.40
N THR A 297 12.11 -3.77 -10.20
CA THR A 297 12.32 -4.86 -11.16
C THR A 297 12.40 -6.21 -10.47
N GLU A 298 13.25 -6.35 -9.45
CA GLU A 298 13.43 -7.61 -8.72
C GLU A 298 12.16 -8.02 -7.95
N LEU A 299 11.41 -7.05 -7.40
CA LEU A 299 10.13 -7.28 -6.73
C LEU A 299 9.10 -7.89 -7.69
N ARG A 300 9.03 -7.36 -8.92
CA ARG A 300 8.14 -7.87 -9.98
C ARG A 300 8.54 -9.27 -10.42
N GLU A 301 9.83 -9.48 -10.69
CA GLU A 301 10.37 -10.78 -11.13
C GLU A 301 10.12 -11.87 -10.07
N LEU A 302 10.32 -11.55 -8.79
CA LEU A 302 10.06 -12.49 -7.70
C LEU A 302 8.57 -12.87 -7.61
N TYR A 303 7.68 -11.89 -7.74
CA TYR A 303 6.23 -12.13 -7.71
C TYR A 303 5.77 -13.04 -8.86
N GLU A 304 6.32 -12.84 -10.05
CA GLU A 304 5.96 -13.61 -11.24
C GLU A 304 6.53 -15.04 -11.19
N SER A 305 7.74 -15.21 -10.67
CA SER A 305 8.45 -16.49 -10.65
C SER A 305 8.05 -17.43 -9.51
N ASP A 306 7.66 -16.90 -8.35
CA ASP A 306 7.39 -17.74 -7.17
C ASP A 306 5.91 -17.75 -6.76
N SER A 307 5.25 -18.90 -6.93
CA SER A 307 3.85 -19.09 -6.53
C SER A 307 3.64 -19.11 -5.01
N ILE A 308 4.68 -19.35 -4.20
CA ILE A 308 4.56 -19.41 -2.74
C ILE A 308 4.20 -18.05 -2.11
N LEU A 309 4.38 -16.96 -2.88
CA LEU A 309 4.09 -15.58 -2.50
C LEU A 309 2.77 -15.05 -3.09
N ARG A 310 2.03 -15.89 -3.83
CA ARG A 310 0.81 -15.49 -4.54
C ARG A 310 -0.43 -16.12 -3.93
N MET A 311 -1.58 -15.53 -4.23
CA MET A 311 -2.86 -16.18 -3.92
C MET A 311 -2.99 -17.49 -4.72
N PRO A 312 -3.69 -18.50 -4.16
CA PRO A 312 -4.00 -19.73 -4.87
C PRO A 312 -4.69 -19.48 -6.21
N ALA A 313 -4.52 -20.38 -7.18
CA ALA A 313 -5.09 -20.21 -8.52
C ALA A 313 -6.63 -20.20 -8.54
N ASP A 314 -7.27 -20.80 -7.54
CA ASP A 314 -8.73 -20.82 -7.34
C ASP A 314 -9.24 -19.65 -6.48
N TRP A 315 -8.36 -18.76 -6.02
CA TRP A 315 -8.76 -17.53 -5.36
C TRP A 315 -9.42 -16.58 -6.36
N ASN A 316 -10.58 -16.03 -5.97
CA ASN A 316 -11.36 -15.13 -6.81
C ASN A 316 -11.47 -13.74 -6.15
N PRO A 317 -11.21 -12.66 -6.90
CA PRO A 317 -11.56 -11.29 -6.53
C PRO A 317 -13.04 -11.13 -6.17
#